data_AF-A0A355XUD5-F1
#
_entry.id   AF-A0A355XUD5-F1
#
_cell.length_a   1.000
_cell.length_b   1.000
_cell.length_c   1.000
_cell.angle_alpha   90.00
_cell.angle_beta   90.00
_cell.angle_gamma   90.00
#
_symmetry.space_group_name_H-M   'P 1'
#
loop_
_entity.id
_entity.type
_entity.pdbx_description
1 polymer ?
#
loop_
_entity_poly.entity_id
_entity_poly.type
_entity_poly.pdbx_seq_one_letter_code
_entity_poly.pdbx_strand_id
1 'polypeptide(L)'
;MKNGLHLLWLSLLMGGMTASANPVDVTQAQSIARKFCSEAVANNKMRKAPANTKLKLAYKSHGKTAKTNLLYAFDRGASNGFVVVAGDDRAPQVLGFADTGSFDLNQIPENMRWWIQQYEQQMRYLQDNPNARLAAPQKVAKAVAPLLGDIAWNQESPYNANCPYMSYYDEDEEETVSGKAPTGCVATAIAQVMRYHKWPAESKGTISYTTYTLKQD
;
A
#
# COMPACT_ATOMS: atom_id res chain seq x y z
N MET A 1 -71.03 22.38 25.98
CA MET A 1 -70.42 21.21 25.31
C MET A 1 -68.99 21.53 24.93
N LYS A 2 -68.03 20.78 25.50
CA LYS A 2 -66.61 20.52 25.09
C LYS A 2 -65.71 21.74 24.83
N ASN A 3 -64.84 22.10 25.77
CA ASN A 3 -63.50 21.52 26.08
C ASN A 3 -62.44 21.86 25.01
N GLY A 4 -61.44 22.64 25.41
CA GLY A 4 -60.35 23.11 24.55
C GLY A 4 -59.29 22.07 24.22
N LEU A 5 -58.26 22.49 23.48
CA LEU A 5 -56.95 21.83 23.46
C LEU A 5 -55.89 22.78 22.90
N HIS A 6 -54.84 22.98 23.68
CA HIS A 6 -53.60 23.61 23.28
C HIS A 6 -52.78 22.69 22.35
N LEU A 7 -51.75 23.30 21.72
CA LEU A 7 -50.44 22.70 21.42
C LEU A 7 -50.30 21.80 20.18
N LEU A 8 -49.51 22.24 19.19
CA LEU A 8 -48.10 21.79 19.02
C LEU A 8 -47.48 22.39 17.75
N TRP A 9 -46.54 23.33 17.94
CA TRP A 9 -45.55 23.69 16.94
C TRP A 9 -44.53 22.55 16.83
N LEU A 10 -44.60 21.77 15.75
CA LEU A 10 -43.57 20.78 15.42
C LEU A 10 -42.35 21.53 14.86
N SER A 11 -41.45 21.94 15.74
CA SER A 11 -40.12 22.41 15.34
C SER A 11 -39.33 21.21 14.83
N LEU A 12 -39.13 21.17 13.51
CA LEU A 12 -38.26 20.23 12.83
C LEU A 12 -36.80 20.53 13.23
N LEU A 13 -36.36 19.93 14.34
CA LEU A 13 -34.96 19.83 14.71
C LEU A 13 -34.27 18.93 13.68
N MET A 14 -33.88 19.51 12.54
CA MET A 14 -32.75 19.00 11.76
C MET A 14 -31.51 19.13 12.65
N GLY A 15 -31.28 18.12 13.49
CA GLY A 15 -30.01 17.96 14.16
C GLY A 15 -28.94 17.89 13.08
N GLY A 16 -28.17 18.98 12.96
CA GLY A 16 -26.97 18.98 12.14
C GLY A 16 -26.08 17.87 12.65
N MET A 17 -25.96 16.80 11.87
CA MET A 17 -24.95 15.78 12.13
C MET A 17 -23.60 16.46 11.94
N THR A 18 -23.01 16.90 13.05
CA THR A 18 -21.59 17.21 13.08
C THR A 18 -20.88 15.89 12.80
N ALA A 19 -20.51 15.68 11.53
CA ALA A 19 -19.67 14.57 11.13
C ALA A 19 -18.28 14.84 11.73
N SER A 20 -18.11 14.45 13.00
CA SER A 20 -16.78 14.32 13.58
C SER A 20 -16.08 13.25 12.75
N ALA A 21 -15.01 13.66 12.09
CA ALA A 21 -14.06 12.73 11.51
C ALA A 21 -13.60 11.76 12.60
N ASN A 22 -13.84 10.46 12.41
CA ASN A 22 -13.65 9.45 13.44
C ASN A 22 -12.58 8.44 13.00
N PRO A 23 -11.82 7.87 13.97
CA PRO A 23 -11.02 6.68 13.72
C PRO A 23 -11.87 5.60 13.04
N VAL A 24 -11.35 5.02 11.96
CA VAL A 24 -12.03 3.95 11.23
C VAL A 24 -11.76 2.64 11.97
N ASP A 25 -12.81 1.95 12.41
CA ASP A 25 -12.68 0.63 13.03
C ASP A 25 -12.57 -0.50 11.99
N VAL A 26 -12.26 -1.73 12.44
CA VAL A 26 -12.07 -2.89 11.55
C VAL A 26 -13.33 -3.22 10.73
N THR A 27 -14.52 -3.08 11.31
CA THR A 27 -15.80 -3.40 10.66
C THR A 27 -16.08 -2.38 9.56
N GLN A 28 -15.89 -1.10 9.86
CA GLN A 28 -15.99 -0.01 8.90
C GLN A 28 -14.95 -0.18 7.79
N ALA A 29 -13.70 -0.51 8.12
CA ALA A 29 -12.64 -0.74 7.15
C ALA A 29 -12.95 -1.94 6.23
N GLN A 30 -13.50 -3.03 6.76
CA GLN A 30 -13.91 -4.19 5.96
C GLN A 30 -15.09 -3.84 5.03
N SER A 31 -16.02 -2.99 5.48
CA SER A 31 -17.11 -2.48 4.64
C SER A 31 -16.59 -1.61 3.49
N ILE A 32 -15.65 -0.70 3.79
CA ILE A 32 -14.95 0.12 2.78
C ILE A 32 -14.26 -0.78 1.75
N ALA A 33 -13.47 -1.77 2.21
CA ALA A 33 -12.78 -2.70 1.32
C ALA A 33 -13.77 -3.47 0.42
N ARG A 34 -14.89 -3.94 0.97
CA ARG A 34 -15.92 -4.68 0.21
C ARG A 34 -16.56 -3.79 -0.86
N LYS A 35 -16.96 -2.57 -0.48
CA LYS A 35 -17.53 -1.60 -1.41
C LYS A 35 -16.54 -1.29 -2.53
N PHE A 36 -15.29 -0.99 -2.18
CA PHE A 36 -14.24 -0.73 -3.15
C PHE A 36 -14.02 -1.90 -4.11
N CYS A 37 -13.91 -3.14 -3.61
CA CYS A 37 -13.74 -4.32 -4.49
C CYS A 37 -14.87 -4.44 -5.51
N SER A 38 -16.12 -4.26 -5.07
CA SER A 38 -17.30 -4.32 -5.94
C SER A 38 -17.24 -3.26 -7.03
N GLU A 39 -16.99 -2.00 -6.65
CA GLU A 39 -16.89 -0.87 -7.58
C GLU A 39 -15.69 -1.02 -8.52
N ALA A 40 -14.55 -1.47 -8.01
CA ALA A 40 -13.33 -1.63 -8.79
C ALA A 40 -13.48 -2.73 -9.85
N VAL A 41 -14.15 -3.84 -9.54
CA VAL A 41 -14.49 -4.88 -10.53
C VAL A 41 -15.48 -4.34 -11.56
N ALA A 42 -16.55 -3.65 -11.13
CA ALA A 42 -17.54 -3.07 -12.05
C ALA A 42 -16.94 -2.05 -13.02
N ASN A 43 -15.90 -1.33 -12.59
CA ASN A 43 -15.20 -0.32 -13.38
C ASN A 43 -13.90 -0.84 -14.06
N ASN A 44 -13.71 -2.16 -14.17
CA ASN A 44 -12.53 -2.79 -14.79
C ASN A 44 -11.17 -2.35 -14.19
N LYS A 45 -11.15 -1.91 -12.92
CA LYS A 45 -9.92 -1.59 -12.18
C LYS A 45 -9.29 -2.82 -11.54
N MET A 46 -10.09 -3.87 -11.31
CA MET A 46 -9.65 -5.12 -10.69
C MET A 46 -10.27 -6.32 -11.40
N ARG A 47 -9.53 -7.43 -11.42
CA ARG A 47 -10.05 -8.71 -11.89
C ARG A 47 -11.14 -9.24 -10.96
N LYS A 48 -12.18 -9.84 -11.57
CA LYS A 48 -13.24 -10.53 -10.85
C LYS A 48 -12.64 -11.72 -10.09
N ALA A 49 -12.86 -11.76 -8.77
CA ALA A 49 -12.48 -12.90 -7.95
C ALA A 49 -13.48 -14.07 -8.11
N PRO A 50 -13.10 -15.30 -7.75
CA PRO A 50 -14.02 -16.45 -7.71
C PRO A 50 -15.30 -16.16 -6.91
N ALA A 51 -16.39 -16.83 -7.26
CA ALA A 51 -17.66 -16.71 -6.53
C ALA A 51 -17.46 -17.01 -5.03
N ASN A 52 -18.19 -16.29 -4.17
CA ASN A 52 -18.11 -16.40 -2.70
C ASN A 52 -16.76 -16.05 -2.05
N THR A 53 -15.85 -15.40 -2.79
CA THR A 53 -14.61 -14.89 -2.20
C THR A 53 -14.91 -13.89 -1.08
N LYS A 54 -14.44 -14.20 0.14
CA LYS A 54 -14.59 -13.36 1.32
C LYS A 54 -13.33 -12.53 1.55
N LEU A 55 -13.53 -11.31 2.08
CA LEU A 55 -12.43 -10.51 2.60
C LEU A 55 -11.97 -11.05 3.95
N LYS A 56 -10.66 -11.28 4.09
CA LYS A 56 -10.01 -11.68 5.34
C LYS A 56 -9.07 -10.56 5.78
N LEU A 57 -9.14 -10.16 7.05
CA LEU A 57 -8.15 -9.24 7.62
C LEU A 57 -6.78 -9.92 7.62
N ALA A 58 -5.85 -9.39 6.82
CA ALA A 58 -4.48 -9.89 6.71
C ALA A 58 -3.52 -9.07 7.59
N TYR A 59 -3.79 -7.78 7.73
CA TYR A 59 -2.96 -6.88 8.54
C TYR A 59 -3.77 -5.77 9.18
N LYS A 60 -3.35 -5.37 10.38
CA LYS A 60 -3.87 -4.23 11.13
C LYS A 60 -2.71 -3.59 11.88
N SER A 61 -2.45 -2.32 11.60
CA SER A 61 -1.43 -1.57 12.32
C SER A 61 -2.00 -0.89 13.55
N HIS A 62 -1.14 -0.65 14.54
CA HIS A 62 -1.53 -0.02 15.80
C HIS A 62 -1.16 1.46 15.82
N GLY A 63 -2.15 2.30 16.14
CA GLY A 63 -1.98 3.75 16.32
C GLY A 63 -1.42 4.11 17.70
N LYS A 64 -1.57 5.38 18.10
CA LYS A 64 -1.10 5.87 19.41
C LYS A 64 -1.85 5.25 20.60
N THR A 65 -3.14 4.93 20.41
CA THR A 65 -3.97 4.29 21.44
C THR A 65 -4.47 2.93 20.96
N ALA A 66 -4.81 2.04 21.90
CA ALA A 66 -5.37 0.73 21.59
C ALA A 66 -6.69 0.77 20.79
N LYS A 67 -7.38 1.93 20.78
CA LYS A 67 -8.62 2.15 20.04
C LYS A 67 -8.41 2.69 18.63
N THR A 68 -7.19 3.05 18.27
CA THR A 68 -6.85 3.65 16.98
C THR A 68 -5.94 2.72 16.19
N ASN A 69 -6.24 2.51 14.92
CA ASN A 69 -5.37 1.80 13.98
C ASN A 69 -4.97 2.77 12.87
N LEU A 70 -3.82 2.57 12.25
CA LEU A 70 -3.35 3.49 11.19
C LEU A 70 -3.84 3.03 9.83
N LEU A 71 -3.84 1.73 9.57
CA LEU A 71 -4.35 1.14 8.35
C LEU A 71 -4.71 -0.33 8.55
N TYR A 72 -5.42 -0.87 7.57
CA TYR A 72 -5.84 -2.26 7.50
C TYR A 72 -5.53 -2.82 6.12
N ALA A 73 -5.14 -4.09 6.03
CA ALA A 73 -5.09 -4.81 4.75
C ALA A 73 -6.06 -5.99 4.79
N PHE A 74 -6.86 -6.12 3.73
CA PHE A 74 -7.80 -7.21 3.56
C PHE A 74 -7.49 -8.00 2.30
N ASP A 75 -7.19 -9.29 2.45
CA ASP A 75 -7.03 -10.22 1.35
C ASP A 75 -8.40 -10.60 0.76
N ARG A 76 -8.46 -10.74 -0.57
CA ARG A 76 -9.62 -11.19 -1.32
C ARG A 76 -9.49 -12.69 -1.60
N GLY A 77 -9.74 -13.52 -0.58
CA GLY A 77 -9.52 -14.97 -0.66
C GLY A 77 -8.05 -15.34 -0.83
N ALA A 78 -7.78 -16.54 -1.34
CA ALA A 78 -6.41 -16.99 -1.61
C ALA A 78 -5.90 -16.41 -2.94
N SER A 79 -4.84 -15.60 -2.87
CA SER A 79 -4.12 -15.07 -4.03
C SER A 79 -4.91 -14.23 -5.05
N ASN A 80 -6.13 -13.74 -4.73
CA ASN A 80 -6.88 -12.85 -5.62
C ASN A 80 -6.70 -11.36 -5.28
N GLY A 81 -5.55 -11.01 -4.69
CA GLY A 81 -5.17 -9.65 -4.35
C GLY A 81 -5.76 -9.17 -3.03
N PHE A 82 -5.47 -7.92 -2.71
CA PHE A 82 -5.76 -7.32 -1.42
C PHE A 82 -6.16 -5.84 -1.58
N VAL A 83 -6.73 -5.27 -0.53
CA VAL A 83 -7.04 -3.84 -0.42
C VAL A 83 -6.48 -3.29 0.88
N VAL A 84 -5.75 -2.18 0.81
CA VAL A 84 -5.24 -1.43 1.95
C VAL A 84 -6.17 -0.24 2.22
N VAL A 85 -6.73 -0.19 3.42
CA VAL A 85 -7.74 0.78 3.87
C VAL A 85 -7.14 1.68 4.95
N ALA A 86 -7.42 2.98 4.87
CA ALA A 86 -6.98 3.94 5.88
C ALA A 86 -7.69 3.73 7.23
N GLY A 87 -6.96 3.95 8.32
CA GLY A 87 -7.48 3.91 9.69
C GLY A 87 -8.14 5.22 10.15
N ASP A 88 -8.20 6.22 9.28
CA ASP A 88 -8.72 7.55 9.57
C ASP A 88 -9.52 8.09 8.38
N ASP A 89 -10.73 8.58 8.59
CA ASP A 89 -11.63 9.04 7.53
C ASP A 89 -11.28 10.44 6.96
N ARG A 90 -10.26 11.10 7.53
CA ARG A 90 -9.62 12.31 6.99
C ARG A 90 -8.60 11.98 5.90
N ALA A 91 -8.33 10.71 5.66
CA ALA A 91 -7.54 10.22 4.54
C ALA A 91 -8.41 9.71 3.39
N PRO A 92 -7.84 9.53 2.18
CA PRO A 92 -8.43 8.67 1.16
C PRO A 92 -8.71 7.28 1.76
N GLN A 93 -9.95 6.81 1.65
CA GLN A 93 -10.38 5.57 2.29
C GLN A 93 -9.58 4.34 1.85
N VAL A 94 -9.19 4.28 0.58
CA VAL A 94 -8.36 3.20 0.02
C VAL A 94 -6.99 3.77 -0.31
N LEU A 95 -5.96 3.22 0.32
CA LEU A 95 -4.56 3.65 0.17
C LEU A 95 -3.86 2.91 -0.98
N GLY A 96 -4.30 1.70 -1.29
CA GLY A 96 -3.83 0.92 -2.43
C GLY A 96 -4.51 -0.44 -2.52
N PHE A 97 -4.33 -1.12 -3.64
CA PHE A 97 -4.90 -2.44 -3.88
C PHE A 97 -4.07 -3.23 -4.90
N ALA A 98 -4.24 -4.55 -4.90
CA ALA A 98 -3.76 -5.46 -5.93
C ALA A 98 -4.90 -6.38 -6.37
N ASP A 99 -4.90 -6.78 -7.64
CA ASP A 99 -5.88 -7.72 -8.20
C ASP A 99 -5.46 -9.19 -8.11
N THR A 100 -4.18 -9.46 -7.80
CA THR A 100 -3.60 -10.79 -7.54
C THR A 100 -2.66 -10.79 -6.33
N GLY A 101 -2.35 -11.98 -5.79
CA GLY A 101 -1.48 -12.15 -4.64
C GLY A 101 -2.18 -11.99 -3.29
N SER A 102 -1.42 -11.89 -2.22
CA SER A 102 -1.90 -11.70 -0.84
C SER A 102 -0.99 -10.72 -0.11
N PHE A 103 -1.53 -10.05 0.90
CA PHE A 103 -0.76 -9.15 1.73
C PHE A 103 -0.07 -9.92 2.85
N ASP A 104 1.26 -9.88 2.89
CA ASP A 104 2.05 -10.36 4.01
C ASP A 104 3.20 -9.40 4.30
N LEU A 105 3.08 -8.62 5.38
CA LEU A 105 4.09 -7.63 5.75
C LEU A 105 5.48 -8.26 5.97
N ASN A 106 5.58 -9.55 6.29
CA ASN A 106 6.86 -10.21 6.51
C ASN A 106 7.54 -10.67 5.22
N GLN A 107 6.79 -10.77 4.11
CA GLN A 107 7.30 -11.27 2.82
C GLN A 107 7.31 -10.21 1.70
N ILE A 108 6.86 -8.98 1.97
CA ILE A 108 6.93 -7.90 0.99
C ILE A 108 8.36 -7.38 0.77
N PRO A 109 8.67 -6.89 -0.44
CA PRO A 109 9.91 -6.17 -0.72
C PRO A 109 10.07 -4.91 0.15
N GLU A 110 11.32 -4.55 0.47
CA GLU A 110 11.63 -3.43 1.38
C GLU A 110 11.07 -2.08 0.90
N ASN A 111 11.07 -1.82 -0.41
CA ASN A 111 10.46 -0.60 -0.96
C ASN A 111 8.94 -0.53 -0.71
N MET A 112 8.24 -1.67 -0.73
CA MET A 112 6.82 -1.74 -0.39
C MET A 112 6.59 -1.59 1.12
N ARG A 113 7.48 -2.16 1.95
CA ARG A 113 7.47 -1.96 3.40
C ARG A 113 7.62 -0.48 3.74
N TRP A 114 8.61 0.19 3.15
CA TRP A 114 8.81 1.63 3.32
C TRP A 114 7.57 2.42 2.90
N TRP A 115 6.95 2.09 1.76
CA TRP A 115 5.73 2.76 1.30
C TRP A 115 4.55 2.61 2.30
N ILE A 116 4.36 1.43 2.88
CA ILE A 116 3.35 1.21 3.95
C ILE A 116 3.69 2.08 5.17
N GLN A 117 4.95 2.11 5.60
CA GLN A 117 5.41 2.94 6.73
C GLN A 117 5.18 4.44 6.48
N GLN A 118 5.28 4.92 5.23
CA GLN A 118 4.96 6.31 4.91
C GLN A 118 3.47 6.61 5.10
N TYR A 119 2.59 5.70 4.72
CA TYR A 119 1.16 5.86 5.01
C TYR A 119 0.89 5.83 6.52
N GLU A 120 1.51 4.91 7.27
CA GLU A 120 1.39 4.89 8.72
C GLU A 120 1.82 6.21 9.36
N GLN A 121 2.91 6.82 8.89
CA GLN A 121 3.36 8.14 9.34
C GLN A 121 2.33 9.24 9.04
N GLN A 122 1.72 9.24 7.85
CA GLN A 122 0.65 10.19 7.52
C GLN A 122 -0.58 10.02 8.44
N MET A 123 -0.93 8.79 8.80
CA MET A 123 -2.04 8.53 9.73
C MET A 123 -1.69 8.94 11.16
N ARG A 124 -0.43 8.74 11.59
CA ARG A 124 0.05 9.27 12.89
C ARG A 124 -0.01 10.79 12.91
N TYR A 125 0.36 11.45 11.80
CA TYR A 125 0.23 12.90 11.67
C TYR A 125 -1.22 13.36 11.84
N LEU A 126 -2.20 12.68 11.24
CA LEU A 126 -3.62 13.00 11.43
C LEU A 126 -4.06 12.85 12.90
N GLN A 127 -3.53 11.86 13.63
CA GLN A 127 -3.82 11.69 15.06
C GLN A 127 -3.33 12.87 15.90
N ASP A 128 -2.25 13.54 15.49
CA ASP A 128 -1.69 14.72 16.16
C ASP A 128 -2.26 16.04 15.68
N ASN A 129 -2.92 16.04 14.53
CA ASN A 129 -3.42 17.25 13.87
C ASN A 129 -4.91 17.08 13.57
N PRO A 130 -5.81 17.32 14.56
CA PRO A 130 -7.25 17.10 14.42
C PRO A 130 -7.88 17.79 13.21
N ASN A 131 -7.39 18.98 12.86
CA ASN A 131 -7.90 19.80 11.76
C ASN A 131 -7.27 19.47 10.40
N ALA A 132 -6.26 18.59 10.35
CA ALA A 132 -5.61 18.20 9.10
C ALA A 132 -6.48 17.21 8.30
N ARG A 133 -6.35 17.26 6.98
CA ARG A 133 -6.96 16.32 6.04
C ARG A 133 -5.96 15.99 4.95
N LEU A 134 -5.84 14.72 4.58
CA LEU A 134 -4.99 14.33 3.46
C LEU A 134 -5.74 14.59 2.15
N ALA A 135 -5.01 15.11 1.17
CA ALA A 135 -5.55 15.35 -0.15
C ALA A 135 -5.93 14.03 -0.83
N ALA A 136 -7.12 14.00 -1.45
CA ALA A 136 -7.48 12.91 -2.34
C ALA A 136 -6.67 13.01 -3.65
N PRO A 137 -6.25 11.86 -4.23
CA PRO A 137 -5.65 11.87 -5.56
C PRO A 137 -6.59 12.53 -6.57
N GLN A 138 -6.02 13.31 -7.50
CA GLN A 138 -6.80 13.86 -8.60
C GLN A 138 -7.41 12.73 -9.44
N LYS A 139 -8.66 12.91 -9.85
CA LYS A 139 -9.31 11.98 -10.78
C LYS A 139 -8.64 12.11 -12.14
N VAL A 140 -7.94 11.07 -12.56
CA VAL A 140 -7.45 10.94 -13.93
C VAL A 140 -8.58 10.48 -14.85
N ALA A 141 -8.71 11.12 -16.02
CA ALA A 141 -9.82 10.87 -16.95
C ALA A 141 -9.69 9.54 -17.70
N LYS A 142 -8.46 9.03 -17.87
CA LYS A 142 -8.19 7.81 -18.63
C LYS A 142 -7.32 6.85 -17.83
N ALA A 143 -7.76 5.61 -17.70
CA ALA A 143 -6.96 4.54 -17.14
C ALA A 143 -5.86 4.13 -18.13
N VAL A 144 -4.65 3.90 -17.61
CA VAL A 144 -3.54 3.32 -18.36
C VAL A 144 -3.29 1.92 -17.78
N ALA A 145 -3.32 0.90 -18.63
CA ALA A 145 -3.01 -0.46 -18.21
C ALA A 145 -1.52 -0.56 -17.79
N PRO A 146 -1.13 -1.54 -16.96
CA PRO A 146 0.27 -1.73 -16.55
C PRO A 146 1.19 -1.91 -17.76
N LEU A 147 2.02 -0.90 -18.04
CA LEU A 147 2.85 -0.87 -19.26
C LEU A 147 3.89 -1.99 -19.29
N LEU A 148 4.47 -2.31 -18.13
CA LEU A 148 5.48 -3.36 -18.01
C LEU A 148 4.93 -4.76 -18.39
N GLY A 149 3.61 -4.97 -18.35
CA GLY A 149 3.00 -6.26 -18.67
C GLY A 149 3.59 -7.37 -17.81
N ASP A 150 4.20 -8.36 -18.46
CA ASP A 150 4.83 -9.53 -17.83
C ASP A 150 6.30 -9.29 -17.41
N ILE A 151 6.83 -8.07 -17.58
CA ILE A 151 8.16 -7.71 -17.06
C ILE A 151 8.05 -7.59 -15.53
N ALA A 152 8.43 -8.67 -14.85
CA ALA A 152 8.45 -8.79 -13.40
C ALA A 152 9.82 -9.33 -12.94
N TRP A 153 10.84 -8.48 -13.01
CA TRP A 153 12.22 -8.84 -12.64
C TRP A 153 12.46 -8.71 -11.13
N ASN A 154 13.45 -9.44 -10.65
CA ASN A 154 13.84 -9.48 -9.24
C ASN A 154 15.28 -8.95 -9.06
N GLN A 155 15.71 -8.81 -7.81
CA GLN A 155 17.05 -8.36 -7.44
C GLN A 155 18.05 -9.49 -7.22
N GLU A 156 17.56 -10.72 -7.08
CA GLU A 156 18.37 -11.91 -6.80
C GLU A 156 18.69 -12.69 -8.08
N SER A 157 19.10 -13.95 -7.95
CA SER A 157 19.41 -14.82 -9.08
C SER A 157 18.20 -14.99 -10.02
N PRO A 158 18.40 -14.97 -11.35
CA PRO A 158 19.68 -14.85 -12.06
C PRO A 158 20.12 -13.40 -12.35
N TYR A 159 19.35 -12.39 -11.91
CA TYR A 159 19.55 -10.99 -12.26
C TYR A 159 20.84 -10.38 -11.68
N ASN A 160 21.28 -10.90 -10.53
CA ASN A 160 22.51 -10.45 -9.85
C ASN A 160 23.77 -11.26 -10.19
N ALA A 161 23.77 -12.06 -11.27
CA ALA A 161 24.91 -12.90 -11.62
C ALA A 161 26.24 -12.12 -11.74
N ASN A 162 26.17 -10.90 -12.27
CA ASN A 162 27.33 -10.01 -12.47
C ASN A 162 27.56 -9.03 -11.30
N CYS A 163 26.79 -9.11 -10.22
CA CYS A 163 27.05 -8.33 -9.02
C CYS A 163 28.28 -8.89 -8.26
N PRO A 164 28.95 -8.05 -7.45
CA PRO A 164 30.02 -8.53 -6.58
C PRO A 164 29.56 -9.65 -5.65
N TYR A 165 30.48 -10.56 -5.32
CA TYR A 165 30.30 -11.46 -4.17
C TYR A 165 30.65 -10.68 -2.90
N MET A 166 29.80 -10.76 -1.89
CA MET A 166 29.97 -10.06 -0.62
C MET A 166 29.89 -11.09 0.51
N SER A 167 30.75 -10.92 1.51
CA SER A 167 30.66 -11.61 2.81
C SER A 167 30.54 -10.56 3.90
N TYR A 168 29.62 -10.78 4.83
CA TYR A 168 29.40 -9.92 5.98
C TYR A 168 29.89 -10.66 7.23
N TYR A 169 30.60 -9.93 8.08
CA TYR A 169 31.16 -10.44 9.32
C TYR A 169 30.53 -9.69 10.49
N ASP A 170 30.30 -10.37 11.61
CA ASP A 170 29.89 -9.71 12.85
C ASP A 170 31.09 -9.04 13.56
N GLU A 171 30.84 -8.52 14.76
CA GLU A 171 31.85 -7.84 15.58
C GLU A 171 32.99 -8.79 16.03
N ASP A 172 32.76 -10.10 15.98
CA ASP A 172 33.72 -11.15 16.37
C ASP A 172 34.47 -11.74 15.15
N GLU A 173 34.37 -11.08 13.97
CA GLU A 173 34.94 -11.51 12.69
C GLU A 173 34.39 -12.85 12.17
N GLU A 174 33.23 -13.31 12.65
CA GLU A 174 32.59 -14.51 12.14
C GLU A 174 31.71 -14.18 10.92
N GLU A 175 31.80 -14.99 9.87
CA GLU A 175 30.99 -14.81 8.66
C GLU A 175 29.51 -15.09 8.98
N THR A 176 28.67 -14.04 8.87
CA THR A 176 27.24 -14.12 9.13
C THR A 176 26.42 -14.47 7.89
N VAL A 177 26.85 -13.96 6.73
CA VAL A 177 26.19 -14.21 5.44
C VAL A 177 27.14 -13.92 4.30
N SER A 178 27.17 -14.79 3.30
CA SER A 178 27.87 -14.55 2.03
C SER A 178 27.06 -14.92 0.82
N GLY A 179 27.31 -14.22 -0.29
CA GLY A 179 26.63 -14.44 -1.55
C GLY A 179 26.81 -13.31 -2.56
N LYS A 180 26.20 -13.47 -3.73
CA LYS A 180 26.10 -12.38 -4.71
C LYS A 180 25.22 -11.27 -4.15
N ALA A 181 25.75 -10.04 -4.12
CA ALA A 181 24.96 -8.87 -3.75
C ALA A 181 23.70 -8.79 -4.61
N PRO A 182 22.55 -8.34 -4.08
CA PRO A 182 21.38 -8.04 -4.92
C PRO A 182 21.72 -6.92 -5.92
N THR A 183 21.00 -6.87 -7.04
CA THR A 183 21.18 -5.78 -8.03
C THR A 183 20.87 -4.40 -7.46
N GLY A 184 19.98 -4.33 -6.46
CA GLY A 184 19.44 -3.09 -5.93
C GLY A 184 18.12 -2.69 -6.59
N CYS A 185 17.22 -2.11 -5.81
CA CYS A 185 15.86 -1.78 -6.25
C CYS A 185 15.85 -0.72 -7.37
N VAL A 186 16.77 0.24 -7.32
CA VAL A 186 16.92 1.29 -8.34
C VAL A 186 17.39 0.68 -9.66
N ALA A 187 18.42 -0.18 -9.63
CA ALA A 187 18.92 -0.85 -10.82
C ALA A 187 17.84 -1.73 -11.46
N THR A 188 17.12 -2.51 -10.64
CA THR A 188 16.01 -3.36 -11.11
C THR A 188 14.86 -2.54 -11.72
N ALA A 189 14.48 -1.43 -11.09
CA ALA A 189 13.42 -0.57 -11.61
C ALA A 189 13.78 0.00 -13.00
N ILE A 190 14.98 0.55 -13.14
CA ILE A 190 15.46 1.11 -14.41
C ILE A 190 15.61 0.01 -15.46
N ALA A 191 16.14 -1.16 -15.10
CA ALA A 191 16.32 -2.27 -16.03
C ALA A 191 14.98 -2.75 -16.62
N GLN A 192 13.91 -2.80 -15.82
CA GLN A 192 12.56 -3.12 -16.30
C GLN A 192 12.01 -2.06 -17.27
N VAL A 193 12.23 -0.77 -17.00
CA VAL A 193 11.85 0.33 -17.91
C VAL A 193 12.65 0.25 -19.22
N MET A 194 13.95 0.02 -19.16
CA MET A 194 14.79 -0.18 -20.35
C MET A 194 14.34 -1.39 -21.17
N ARG A 195 13.97 -2.49 -20.51
CA ARG A 195 13.42 -3.68 -21.17
C ARG A 195 12.11 -3.39 -21.89
N TYR A 196 11.21 -2.62 -21.27
CA TYR A 196 9.96 -2.20 -21.88
C TYR A 196 10.19 -1.39 -23.16
N HIS A 197 11.10 -0.41 -23.11
CA HIS A 197 11.45 0.41 -24.27
C HIS A 197 12.36 -0.28 -25.29
N LYS A 198 13.03 -1.37 -24.90
CA LYS A 198 14.09 -2.04 -25.67
C LYS A 198 15.17 -1.05 -26.14
N TRP A 199 15.57 -0.15 -25.24
CA TRP A 199 16.51 0.93 -25.53
C TRP A 199 17.46 1.16 -24.35
N PRO A 200 18.74 1.52 -24.59
CA PRO A 200 19.38 1.69 -25.90
C PRO A 200 19.79 0.36 -26.55
N ALA A 201 20.10 0.39 -27.85
CA ALA A 201 20.69 -0.76 -28.55
C ALA A 201 22.14 -1.01 -28.12
N GLU A 202 22.88 0.07 -27.81
CA GLU A 202 24.27 0.05 -27.38
C GLU A 202 24.48 1.05 -26.23
N SER A 203 25.36 0.72 -25.29
CA SER A 203 25.76 1.63 -24.23
C SER A 203 26.69 2.73 -24.78
N LYS A 204 26.76 3.86 -24.07
CA LYS A 204 27.69 4.96 -24.37
C LYS A 204 28.47 5.35 -23.11
N GLY A 205 29.79 5.45 -23.24
CA GLY A 205 30.69 5.81 -22.15
C GLY A 205 30.99 4.65 -21.19
N THR A 206 31.77 4.96 -20.15
CA THR A 206 32.20 4.04 -19.10
C THR A 206 32.06 4.72 -17.75
N ILE A 207 31.66 3.97 -16.72
CA ILE A 207 31.50 4.45 -15.33
C ILE A 207 32.39 3.62 -14.41
N SER A 208 33.02 4.28 -13.44
CA SER A 208 33.74 3.64 -12.34
C SER A 208 33.49 4.42 -11.04
N TYR A 209 33.43 3.72 -9.91
CA TYR A 209 33.27 4.32 -8.59
C TYR A 209 33.91 3.42 -7.52
N THR A 210 34.21 4.00 -6.36
CA THR A 210 34.69 3.27 -5.18
C THR A 210 33.56 3.16 -4.16
N THR A 211 33.46 2.01 -3.50
CA THR A 211 32.55 1.78 -2.37
C THR A 211 33.33 1.34 -1.15
N TYR A 212 32.83 1.68 0.04
CA TYR A 212 33.40 1.25 1.33
C TYR A 212 32.92 -0.14 1.75
N THR A 213 31.94 -0.71 1.05
CA THR A 213 31.53 -2.10 1.26
C THR A 213 32.63 -3.01 0.69
N LEU A 214 33.35 -3.68 1.58
CA LEU A 214 34.58 -4.43 1.30
C LEU A 214 34.50 -5.23 0.00
N LYS A 215 35.35 -4.83 -0.95
CA LYS A 215 35.72 -5.65 -2.10
C LYS A 215 36.73 -6.67 -1.57
N GLN A 216 36.39 -7.96 -1.51
CA GLN A 216 37.44 -8.97 -1.45
C GLN A 216 37.99 -9.11 -2.87
N ASP A 217 39.31 -8.97 -2.99
CA ASP A 217 40.07 -9.17 -4.22
C ASP A 217 40.06 -10.65 -4.65
#